data_AF-A0A839QK88-F1
#
_entry.id   AF-A0A839QK88-F1
#
_cell.length_a   1.000
_cell.length_b   1.000
_cell.length_c   1.000
_cell.angle_alpha   90.00
_cell.angle_beta   90.00
_cell.angle_gamma   90.00
#
_symmetry.space_group_name_H-M   'P 1'
#
loop_
_entity.id
_entity.type
_entity.pdbx_description
1 polymer ?
#
loop_
_entity_poly.entity_id
_entity_poly.type
_entity_poly.pdbx_seq_one_letter_code
_entity_poly.pdbx_strand_id
1 'polypeptide(L)'
;MSTSACADAVIAAVLQAHGRLDVVVANAGGHGVATVGQTSDEDWAASLNANLTTAFMPIRSALPALTDSAGAIVVISSLAGLDAGPQTAGYTVGKHALIGRMRSQARDYGRRGIRVNALCPG
;
A
#
# COMPACT_ATOMS: atom_id res chain seq x y z
N MET A 1 14.14 -7.10 2.20
CA MET A 1 14.08 -5.73 2.76
C MET A 1 13.39 -4.83 1.75
N SER A 2 12.23 -4.26 2.09
CA SER A 2 11.66 -3.13 1.33
C SER A 2 12.17 -1.86 1.99
N THR A 3 13.09 -1.15 1.34
CA THR A 3 13.61 0.13 1.83
C THR A 3 13.16 1.27 0.92
N SER A 4 13.15 2.48 1.45
CA SER A 4 12.89 3.69 0.66
C SER A 4 13.86 3.81 -0.52
N ALA A 5 15.15 3.51 -0.30
CA ALA A 5 16.17 3.57 -1.33
C ALA A 5 15.88 2.60 -2.49
N CYS A 6 15.41 1.38 -2.21
CA CYS A 6 15.00 0.45 -3.26
C CYS A 6 13.78 0.97 -4.02
N ALA A 7 12.79 1.57 -3.34
CA ALA A 7 11.63 2.16 -3.99
C ALA A 7 12.04 3.32 -4.92
N ASP A 8 12.90 4.22 -4.45
CA ASP A 8 13.41 5.35 -5.24
C ASP A 8 14.15 4.86 -6.49
N ALA A 9 15.01 3.84 -6.35
CA ALA A 9 15.75 3.24 -7.46
C ALA A 9 14.82 2.60 -8.51
N VAL A 10 13.77 1.89 -8.08
CA VAL A 10 12.81 1.27 -9.01
C VAL A 10 12.01 2.33 -9.78
N ILE A 11 11.55 3.39 -9.11
CA ILE A 11 10.83 4.49 -9.78
C ILE A 11 11.75 5.20 -10.78
N ALA A 12 13.01 5.47 -10.41
CA ALA A 12 13.99 6.06 -11.32
C ALA A 12 14.22 5.19 -12.56
N ALA A 13 14.34 3.86 -12.39
CA ALA A 13 14.50 2.93 -13.51
C ALA A 13 13.29 2.93 -14.45
N VAL A 14 12.07 2.97 -13.91
CA VAL A 14 10.83 3.07 -14.73
C VAL A 14 10.81 4.36 -15.53
N LEU A 15 11.15 5.50 -14.91
CA LEU A 15 11.20 6.79 -15.59
C LEU A 15 12.28 6.84 -16.67
N GLN A 16 13.45 6.25 -16.41
CA GLN A 16 14.52 6.15 -17.41
C GLN A 16 14.09 5.31 -18.62
N ALA A 17 13.37 4.20 -18.39
CA ALA A 17 12.96 3.28 -19.45
C ALA A 17 11.74 3.79 -20.26
N HIS A 18 10.81 4.50 -19.61
CA HIS A 18 9.50 4.81 -20.20
C HIS A 18 9.18 6.30 -20.27
N GLY A 19 9.96 7.17 -19.62
CA GLY A 19 9.77 8.63 -19.61
C GLY A 19 8.56 9.12 -18.81
N ARG A 20 7.72 8.22 -18.28
CA ARG A 20 6.51 8.55 -17.51
C ARG A 20 6.11 7.42 -16.57
N LEU A 21 5.29 7.75 -15.58
CA LEU A 21 4.62 6.80 -14.70
C LEU A 21 3.17 7.22 -14.49
N ASP A 22 2.23 6.41 -14.97
CA ASP A 22 0.80 6.74 -14.94
C ASP A 22 0.06 6.04 -13.81
N VAL A 23 0.50 4.84 -13.43
CA VAL A 23 -0.21 3.99 -12.46
C VAL A 23 0.77 3.28 -11.54
N VAL A 24 0.47 3.30 -10.24
CA VAL A 24 1.10 2.43 -9.24
C VAL A 24 0.07 1.47 -8.68
N VAL A 25 0.36 0.17 -8.73
CA VAL A 25 -0.42 -0.86 -8.06
C VAL A 25 0.36 -1.39 -6.86
N ALA A 26 -0.02 -0.97 -5.66
CA ALA A 26 0.58 -1.43 -4.42
C ALA A 26 -0.04 -2.78 -3.99
N ASN A 27 0.52 -3.86 -4.54
CA ASN A 27 0.02 -5.23 -4.37
C ASN A 27 0.75 -6.06 -3.30
N ALA A 28 2.02 -5.77 -3.03
CA ALA A 28 2.81 -6.56 -2.09
C ALA A 28 2.13 -6.67 -0.72
N GLY A 29 2.02 -7.89 -0.20
CA GLY A 29 1.24 -8.23 0.98
C GLY A 29 1.41 -9.69 1.38
N GLY A 30 0.85 -10.06 2.52
CA GLY A 30 0.87 -11.43 3.05
C GLY A 30 -0.32 -11.67 3.98
N HIS A 31 -0.57 -12.93 4.37
CA HIS A 31 -1.67 -13.29 5.28
C HIS A 31 -1.28 -13.11 6.76
N GLY A 32 -2.30 -13.01 7.62
CA GLY A 32 -2.14 -13.07 9.08
C GLY A 32 -2.27 -14.51 9.59
N VAL A 33 -1.64 -14.81 10.72
CA VAL A 33 -1.43 -16.21 11.19
C VAL A 33 -1.86 -16.48 12.63
N ALA A 34 -2.59 -15.57 13.29
CA ALA A 34 -2.94 -15.74 14.71
C ALA A 34 -4.13 -14.89 15.19
N THR A 35 -4.76 -15.34 16.28
CA THR A 35 -5.66 -14.47 17.08
C THR A 35 -4.84 -13.37 17.78
N VAL A 36 -5.51 -12.32 18.26
CA VAL A 36 -4.83 -11.20 18.96
C VAL A 36 -3.96 -11.70 20.12
N GLY A 37 -4.48 -12.59 20.97
CA GLY A 37 -3.74 -13.10 22.14
C GLY A 37 -2.60 -14.07 21.82
N GLN A 38 -2.49 -14.51 20.57
CA GLN A 38 -1.44 -15.44 20.10
C GLN A 38 -0.49 -14.79 19.10
N THR A 39 -0.73 -13.53 18.72
CA THR A 39 0.14 -12.79 17.81
C THR A 39 1.34 -12.29 18.62
N SER A 40 2.54 -12.73 18.26
CA SER A 40 3.76 -12.18 18.85
C SER A 40 4.02 -10.75 18.35
N ASP A 41 4.83 -9.98 19.08
CA ASP A 41 5.23 -8.64 18.63
C ASP A 41 5.97 -8.69 17.29
N GLU A 42 6.74 -9.76 17.04
CA GLU A 42 7.43 -10.00 15.78
C GLU A 42 6.44 -10.25 14.64
N ASP A 43 5.46 -11.15 14.83
CA ASP A 43 4.43 -11.45 13.83
C ASP A 43 3.57 -10.22 13.53
N TRP A 44 3.26 -9.42 14.56
CA TRP A 44 2.57 -8.15 14.43
C TRP A 44 3.35 -7.18 13.53
N ALA A 45 4.62 -6.95 13.87
CA ALA A 45 5.50 -6.06 13.11
C ALA A 45 5.70 -6.55 11.66
N ALA A 46 5.88 -7.86 11.48
CA ALA A 46 6.03 -8.49 10.17
C ALA A 46 4.76 -8.32 9.32
N SER A 47 3.57 -8.54 9.90
CA SER A 47 2.29 -8.38 9.21
C SER A 47 2.06 -6.94 8.76
N LEU A 48 2.29 -5.97 9.64
CA LEU A 48 2.17 -4.55 9.30
C LEU A 48 3.22 -4.13 8.26
N ASN A 49 4.46 -4.59 8.39
CA ASN A 49 5.49 -4.31 7.42
C ASN A 49 5.11 -4.85 6.04
N ALA A 50 4.70 -6.13 5.98
CA ALA A 50 4.35 -6.81 4.73
C ALA A 50 3.14 -6.20 4.02
N ASN A 51 2.13 -5.71 4.74
CA ASN A 51 0.87 -5.21 4.15
C ASN A 51 0.79 -3.69 4.05
N LEU A 52 1.37 -2.94 4.99
CA LEU A 52 1.22 -1.49 5.07
C LEU A 52 2.49 -0.76 4.60
N THR A 53 3.65 -1.10 5.17
CA THR A 53 4.92 -0.42 4.91
C THR A 53 5.41 -0.64 3.49
N THR A 54 5.36 -1.88 3.00
CA THR A 54 5.68 -2.26 1.60
C THR A 54 4.89 -1.45 0.59
N ALA A 55 3.64 -1.10 0.91
CA ALA A 55 2.78 -0.32 0.04
C ALA A 55 3.05 1.20 0.18
N PHE A 56 3.58 1.67 1.31
CA PHE A 56 3.83 3.10 1.56
C PHE A 56 5.02 3.62 0.76
N MET A 57 6.14 2.90 0.82
CA MET A 57 7.40 3.35 0.21
C MET A 57 7.31 3.62 -1.30
N PRO A 58 6.83 2.69 -2.16
CA PRO A 58 6.74 2.92 -3.60
C PRO A 58 5.75 4.03 -3.96
N ILE A 59 4.64 4.16 -3.23
CA ILE A 59 3.69 5.26 -3.48
C ILE A 59 4.38 6.59 -3.19
N ARG A 60 5.04 6.72 -2.04
CA ARG A 60 5.75 7.97 -1.67
C ARG A 60 6.76 8.37 -2.73
N SER A 61 7.57 7.43 -3.21
CA SER A 61 8.58 7.66 -4.24
C SER A 61 7.98 8.01 -5.61
N ALA A 62 6.79 7.47 -5.93
CA ALA A 62 6.11 7.71 -7.21
C ALA A 62 5.32 9.03 -7.28
N LEU A 63 5.03 9.68 -6.14
CA LEU A 63 4.15 10.85 -6.09
C LEU A 63 4.52 12.00 -7.04
N PRO A 64 5.81 12.39 -7.21
CA PRO A 64 6.17 13.44 -8.15
C PRO A 64 5.76 13.07 -9.58
N ALA A 65 6.16 11.89 -10.06
CA ALA A 65 5.85 11.44 -11.41
C ALA A 65 4.34 11.25 -11.65
N LEU A 66 3.60 10.77 -10.63
CA LEU A 66 2.15 10.66 -10.70
C LEU A 66 1.45 12.02 -10.71
N THR A 67 2.05 13.05 -10.11
CA THR A 67 1.54 14.42 -10.17
C THR A 67 1.70 14.96 -11.59
N ASP A 68 2.87 14.74 -12.20
CA ASP A 68 3.15 15.18 -13.58
C ASP A 68 2.24 14.50 -14.61
N SER A 69 1.88 13.24 -14.37
CA SER A 69 1.02 12.46 -15.27
C SER A 69 -0.48 12.54 -14.98
N ALA A 70 -0.90 13.21 -13.90
CA ALA A 70 -2.26 13.11 -13.34
C ALA A 70 -2.72 11.64 -13.19
N GLY A 71 -1.82 10.82 -12.63
CA GLY A 71 -1.91 9.36 -12.63
C GLY A 71 -2.89 8.78 -11.61
N ALA A 72 -2.73 7.47 -11.34
CA ALA A 72 -3.55 6.74 -10.39
C ALA A 72 -2.74 5.82 -9.47
N ILE A 73 -3.27 5.62 -8.27
CA ILE A 73 -2.77 4.67 -7.28
C ILE A 73 -3.89 3.68 -7.00
N VAL A 74 -3.56 2.39 -7.10
CA VAL A 74 -4.43 1.29 -6.70
C VAL A 74 -3.76 0.55 -5.55
N VAL A 75 -4.45 0.48 -4.42
CA VAL A 75 -3.96 -0.26 -3.24
C VAL A 75 -4.75 -1.56 -3.12
N ILE A 76 -4.06 -2.69 -3.01
CA ILE A 76 -4.71 -4.00 -2.84
C ILE A 76 -4.95 -4.23 -1.35
N SER A 77 -6.18 -4.00 -0.92
CA SER A 77 -6.66 -4.34 0.42
C SER A 77 -7.14 -5.80 0.46
N SER A 78 -8.32 -6.05 1.01
CA SER A 78 -9.02 -7.34 1.11
C SER A 78 -10.44 -7.07 1.61
N LEU A 79 -11.35 -8.03 1.49
CA LEU A 79 -12.56 -8.10 2.29
C LEU A 79 -12.25 -7.95 3.79
N ALA A 80 -11.10 -8.46 4.23
CA ALA A 80 -10.57 -8.27 5.58
C ALA A 80 -10.28 -6.80 5.97
N GLY A 81 -10.31 -5.88 4.99
CA GLY A 81 -10.22 -4.44 5.21
C GLY A 81 -11.57 -3.79 5.52
N LEU A 82 -12.67 -4.54 5.37
CA LEU A 82 -14.05 -4.09 5.59
C LEU A 82 -14.76 -4.91 6.67
N ASP A 83 -14.39 -6.17 6.83
CA ASP A 83 -14.90 -7.09 7.84
C ASP A 83 -13.74 -7.92 8.42
N ALA A 84 -13.89 -8.51 9.61
CA ALA A 84 -12.81 -9.24 10.27
C ALA A 84 -12.96 -10.77 10.15
N GLY A 85 -11.90 -11.43 9.70
CA GLY A 85 -11.81 -12.90 9.70
C GLY A 85 -11.18 -13.45 10.99
N PRO A 86 -11.43 -14.71 11.38
CA PRO A 86 -10.76 -15.33 12.51
C PRO A 86 -9.24 -15.45 12.26
N GLN A 87 -8.45 -15.36 13.32
CA GLN A 87 -6.99 -15.62 13.31
C GLN A 87 -6.17 -14.73 12.35
N THR A 88 -6.63 -13.51 12.08
CA THR A 88 -5.97 -12.59 11.14
C THR A 88 -5.77 -11.19 11.73
N ALA A 89 -5.48 -11.07 13.02
CA ALA A 89 -5.47 -9.77 13.72
C ALA A 89 -4.60 -8.71 13.01
N GLY A 90 -3.31 -8.98 12.83
CA GLY A 90 -2.39 -8.05 12.15
C GLY A 90 -2.75 -7.78 10.69
N TYR A 91 -3.30 -8.78 10.00
CA TYR A 91 -3.72 -8.66 8.60
C TYR A 91 -4.94 -7.77 8.46
N THR A 92 -6.00 -8.06 9.23
CA THR A 92 -7.25 -7.28 9.27
C THR A 92 -6.95 -5.82 9.57
N VAL A 93 -6.12 -5.53 10.58
CA VAL A 93 -5.70 -4.16 10.89
C VAL A 93 -4.94 -3.53 9.73
N GLY A 94 -3.96 -4.23 9.17
CA GLY A 94 -3.20 -3.74 8.00
C GLY A 94 -4.11 -3.39 6.81
N LYS A 95 -5.08 -4.24 6.50
CA LYS A 95 -6.02 -4.06 5.37
C LYS A 95 -7.01 -2.92 5.63
N HIS A 96 -7.49 -2.73 6.85
CA HIS A 96 -8.26 -1.54 7.24
C HIS A 96 -7.41 -0.26 7.12
N ALA A 97 -6.14 -0.31 7.55
CA ALA A 97 -5.22 0.82 7.46
C ALA A 97 -4.95 1.23 6.01
N LEU A 98 -4.89 0.29 5.06
CA LEU A 98 -4.78 0.61 3.63
C LEU A 98 -5.96 1.43 3.11
N ILE A 99 -7.18 1.18 3.59
CA ILE A 99 -8.37 1.97 3.22
C ILE A 99 -8.29 3.38 3.81
N GLY A 100 -7.90 3.51 5.09
CA GLY A 100 -7.66 4.80 5.71
C GLY A 100 -6.61 5.62 4.96
N ARG A 101 -5.48 4.98 4.61
CA ARG A 101 -4.41 5.60 3.84
C ARG A 101 -4.87 6.03 2.46
N MET A 102 -5.61 5.19 1.75
CA MET A 102 -6.18 5.54 0.44
C MET A 102 -7.03 6.80 0.53
N ARG A 103 -7.92 6.91 1.52
CA ARG A 103 -8.77 8.10 1.73
C ARG A 103 -7.94 9.35 2.02
N SER A 104 -6.89 9.22 2.84
CA SER A 104 -5.96 10.31 3.12
C SER A 104 -5.27 10.80 1.85
N GLN A 105 -4.71 9.88 1.05
CA GLN A 105 -4.00 10.21 -0.18
C GLN A 105 -4.94 10.80 -1.24
N ALA A 106 -6.15 10.26 -1.39
CA ALA A 106 -7.15 10.84 -2.29
C ALA A 106 -7.47 12.30 -1.93
N ARG A 107 -7.56 12.62 -0.63
CA ARG A 107 -7.80 13.98 -0.13
C ARG A 107 -6.62 14.92 -0.41
N ASP A 108 -5.39 14.46 -0.15
CA ASP A 108 -4.20 15.29 -0.24
C ASP A 108 -3.71 15.53 -1.67
N TYR A 109 -4.00 14.59 -2.58
CA TYR A 109 -3.46 14.60 -3.94
C TYR A 109 -4.53 14.64 -5.04
N GLY A 110 -5.83 14.49 -4.71
CA GLY A 110 -6.91 14.55 -5.69
C GLY A 110 -6.97 15.88 -6.46
N ARG A 111 -6.71 17.01 -5.78
CA ARG A 111 -6.63 18.34 -6.42
C ARG A 111 -5.43 18.49 -7.38
N ARG A 112 -4.45 17.59 -7.26
CA ARG A 112 -3.29 17.50 -8.17
C ARG A 112 -3.52 16.49 -9.30
N GLY A 113 -4.76 16.03 -9.50
CA GLY A 113 -5.12 15.09 -10.55
C GLY A 113 -4.89 13.61 -10.21
N ILE A 114 -4.29 13.29 -9.06
CA ILE A 114 -4.01 11.90 -8.69
C ILE A 114 -5.27 11.22 -8.16
N ARG A 115 -5.67 10.11 -8.78
CA ARG A 115 -6.76 9.25 -8.31
C ARG A 115 -6.21 8.16 -7.40
N VAL A 116 -6.85 7.89 -6.27
CA VAL A 116 -6.40 6.84 -5.33
C VAL A 116 -7.60 5.97 -4.96
N ASN A 117 -7.50 4.67 -5.19
CA ASN A 117 -8.57 3.71 -4.90
C ASN A 117 -8.02 2.45 -4.22
N ALA A 118 -8.88 1.77 -3.46
CA ALA A 118 -8.58 0.49 -2.86
C ALA A 118 -9.42 -0.61 -3.50
N LEU A 119 -8.80 -1.73 -3.86
CA LEU A 119 -9.52 -2.95 -4.24
C LEU A 119 -9.59 -3.88 -3.02
N CYS A 120 -10.75 -4.47 -2.78
CA CYS A 120 -10.99 -5.36 -1.64
C CYS A 120 -11.41 -6.76 -2.14
N PRO A 121 -10.48 -7.60 -2.60
CA PRO A 121 -10.79 -8.98 -2.99
C PRO A 121 -11.28 -9.80 -1.79
N GLY A 122 -12.25 -10.69 -2.03
CA GLY A 122 -12.71 -11.71 -1.09
C GLY A 122 -11.77 -12.89 -1.04
#